data_AF-A0A4V0WUE4-F1
#
_entry.id   AF-A0A4V0WUE4-F1
#
_cell.length_a   1.000
_cell.length_b   1.000
_cell.length_c   1.000
_cell.angle_alpha   90.00
_cell.angle_beta   90.00
_cell.angle_gamma   90.00
#
_symmetry.space_group_name_H-M   'P 1'
#
loop_
_entity.id
_entity.type
_entity.pdbx_description
1 polymer ?
#
loop_
_entity_poly.entity_id
_entity_poly.type
_entity_poly.pdbx_seq_one_letter_code
_entity_poly.pdbx_strand_id
1 'polypeptide(L)'
;MKQQNSAVPGSKPSKARRKTREELDREARDRKREKKHSGHAAGSRATGGVESAKSGKGSSQAKDPRIGSKKPIALGVIEVQVKKPKQHKPKSEKPMLTPQAELDLLENDERLDALLERLEEGETLNAEEQAWVNAKLDRIDALMAELGIAYDDDEDEEEKEKGDDLMRLLKGTD
;
A
#
# COMPACT_ATOMS: atom_id res chain seq x y z
N MET A 1 3.68 49.88 -77.34
CA MET A 1 4.83 50.15 -76.45
C MET A 1 4.35 50.25 -75.01
N LYS A 2 5.26 49.96 -74.08
CA LYS A 2 5.10 49.49 -72.71
C LYS A 2 4.35 50.41 -71.71
N GLN A 3 3.72 49.70 -70.75
CA GLN A 3 3.45 50.03 -69.34
C GLN A 3 2.22 50.86 -68.97
N GLN A 4 1.33 50.23 -68.19
CA GLN A 4 1.18 50.57 -66.77
C GLN A 4 0.38 49.48 -66.02
N ASN A 5 1.02 48.89 -65.02
CA ASN A 5 0.46 47.88 -64.12
C ASN A 5 -0.53 48.55 -63.14
N SER A 6 -1.82 48.24 -63.23
CA SER A 6 -2.75 48.45 -62.12
C SER A 6 -2.80 47.19 -61.26
N ALA A 7 -1.88 47.10 -60.30
CA ALA A 7 -1.97 46.11 -59.24
C ALA A 7 -3.28 46.35 -58.48
N VAL A 8 -4.25 45.45 -58.65
CA VAL A 8 -5.45 45.39 -57.81
C VAL A 8 -5.01 45.22 -56.35
N PRO A 9 -5.52 46.04 -55.41
CA PRO A 9 -5.06 46.01 -54.03
C PRO A 9 -5.31 44.63 -53.43
N GLY A 10 -4.24 44.03 -52.90
CA GLY A 10 -4.29 42.72 -52.26
C GLY A 10 -5.40 42.67 -51.21
N SER A 11 -6.30 41.71 -51.38
CA SER A 11 -7.31 41.35 -50.38
C SER A 11 -6.59 40.92 -49.11
N LYS A 12 -6.45 41.84 -48.14
CA LYS A 12 -6.10 41.49 -46.76
C LYS A 12 -7.07 40.39 -46.32
N PRO A 13 -6.62 39.27 -45.73
CA PRO A 13 -7.53 38.18 -45.38
C PRO A 13 -8.60 38.74 -44.45
N SER A 14 -9.84 38.78 -44.93
CA SER A 14 -10.98 39.19 -44.14
C SER A 14 -11.01 38.29 -42.91
N LYS A 15 -10.98 38.89 -41.72
CA LYS A 15 -11.03 38.20 -40.42
C LYS A 15 -12.03 37.06 -40.51
N ALA A 16 -11.55 35.81 -40.43
CA ALA A 16 -12.36 34.62 -40.63
C ALA A 16 -13.63 34.76 -39.77
N ARG A 17 -14.79 34.80 -40.44
CA ARG A 17 -16.06 34.96 -39.76
C ARG A 17 -16.22 33.77 -38.82
N ARG A 18 -16.57 34.04 -37.56
CA ARG A 18 -16.89 32.97 -36.61
C ARG A 18 -18.03 32.15 -37.22
N LYS A 19 -17.81 30.84 -37.32
CA LYS A 19 -18.80 29.89 -37.83
C LYS A 19 -20.10 30.07 -37.07
N THR A 20 -21.23 30.00 -37.77
CA THR A 20 -22.54 30.04 -37.12
C THR A 20 -22.75 28.76 -36.32
N ARG A 21 -23.69 28.79 -35.37
CA ARG A 21 -23.99 27.60 -34.55
C ARG A 21 -24.36 26.38 -35.41
N GLU A 22 -25.16 26.61 -36.45
CA GLU A 22 -25.59 25.57 -37.38
C GLU A 22 -24.42 24.99 -38.20
N GLU A 23 -23.45 25.83 -38.58
CA GLU A 23 -22.25 25.40 -39.29
C GLU A 23 -21.35 24.53 -38.41
N LEU A 24 -21.20 24.90 -37.13
CA LEU A 24 -20.50 24.08 -36.13
C LEU A 24 -21.21 22.74 -35.91
N ASP A 25 -22.54 22.73 -35.87
CA ASP A 25 -23.33 21.51 -35.69
C ASP A 25 -23.25 20.58 -36.92
N ARG A 26 -23.15 21.14 -38.15
CA ARG A 26 -22.87 20.36 -39.37
C ARG A 26 -21.46 19.77 -39.35
N GLU A 27 -20.45 20.59 -39.07
CA GLU A 27 -19.05 20.14 -39.00
C GLU A 27 -18.85 19.06 -37.92
N ALA A 28 -19.54 19.17 -36.78
CA ALA A 28 -19.50 18.15 -35.75
C ALA A 28 -20.09 16.81 -36.23
N ARG A 29 -21.20 16.84 -37.01
CA ARG A 29 -21.79 15.64 -37.60
C ARG A 29 -20.88 15.04 -38.66
N ASP A 30 -20.25 15.85 -39.51
CA ASP A 30 -19.35 15.39 -40.55
C ASP A 30 -18.08 14.79 -39.95
N ARG A 31 -17.46 15.46 -38.98
CA ARG A 31 -16.32 14.92 -38.22
C ARG A 31 -16.68 13.61 -37.50
N LYS A 32 -17.92 13.47 -37.03
CA LYS A 32 -18.42 12.20 -36.46
C LYS A 32 -18.54 11.11 -37.53
N ARG A 33 -19.00 11.44 -38.75
CA ARG A 33 -19.06 10.49 -39.88
C ARG A 33 -17.67 10.06 -40.33
N GLU A 34 -16.74 10.99 -40.47
CA GLU A 34 -15.34 10.69 -40.81
C GLU A 34 -14.69 9.78 -39.75
N LYS A 35 -14.85 10.11 -38.46
CA LYS A 35 -14.30 9.31 -37.36
C LYS A 35 -14.92 7.92 -37.23
N LYS A 36 -16.15 7.70 -37.72
CA LYS A 36 -16.79 6.37 -37.70
C LYS A 36 -16.10 5.39 -38.66
N HIS A 37 -15.53 5.89 -39.75
CA HIS A 37 -14.88 5.07 -40.76
C HIS A 37 -13.35 5.12 -40.67
N SER A 38 -12.77 6.15 -40.04
CA SER A 38 -11.35 6.16 -39.70
C SER A 38 -11.10 5.22 -38.52
N GLY A 39 -10.40 4.10 -38.74
CA GLY A 39 -9.81 3.32 -37.66
C GLY A 39 -8.76 4.12 -36.89
N HIS A 40 -8.28 3.58 -35.76
CA HIS A 40 -7.12 4.17 -35.07
C HIS A 40 -5.92 4.23 -36.01
N ALA A 41 -5.14 5.31 -35.94
CA ALA A 41 -3.90 5.44 -36.68
C ALA A 41 -2.99 4.22 -36.42
N ALA A 42 -2.39 3.69 -37.49
CA ALA A 42 -1.44 2.59 -37.38
C ALA A 42 -0.31 2.97 -36.40
N GLY A 43 0.04 2.07 -35.47
CA GLY A 43 1.05 2.33 -34.44
C GLY A 43 0.55 3.02 -33.15
N SER A 44 -0.72 3.42 -33.03
CA SER A 44 -1.24 4.07 -31.82
C SER A 44 -1.29 3.14 -30.59
N ARG A 45 -1.25 1.82 -30.79
CA ARG A 45 -1.16 0.81 -29.71
C ARG A 45 0.26 0.65 -29.15
N ALA A 46 1.29 0.88 -29.98
CA ALA A 46 2.69 0.78 -29.58
C ALA A 46 3.20 2.06 -28.89
N THR A 47 2.53 3.19 -29.14
CA THR A 47 2.80 4.48 -28.48
C THR A 47 1.92 4.66 -27.24
N GLY A 48 1.78 3.60 -26.44
CA GLY A 48 1.30 3.72 -25.07
C GLY A 48 2.28 4.55 -24.25
N GLY A 49 2.08 5.87 -24.26
CA GLY A 49 2.83 6.82 -23.45
C GLY A 49 4.32 6.88 -23.80
N VAL A 50 4.65 7.37 -25.00
CA VAL A 50 5.86 8.19 -25.10
C VAL A 50 5.52 9.51 -24.41
N GLU A 51 5.50 9.50 -23.08
CA GLU A 51 5.86 10.70 -22.35
C GLU A 51 7.23 11.07 -22.89
N SER A 52 7.24 12.15 -23.67
CA SER A 52 8.38 12.87 -24.19
C SER A 52 9.70 12.34 -23.63
N ALA A 53 10.46 11.64 -24.47
CA ALA A 53 11.89 11.43 -24.27
C ALA A 53 12.60 12.80 -24.25
N LYS A 54 12.44 13.54 -23.17
CA LYS A 54 13.33 14.60 -22.73
C LYS A 54 14.11 14.03 -21.56
N SER A 55 15.09 13.21 -21.91
CA SER A 55 16.25 12.92 -21.10
C SER A 55 17.00 14.23 -20.81
N GLY A 56 16.52 14.97 -19.82
CA GLY A 56 17.14 16.18 -19.31
C GLY A 56 17.29 16.05 -17.80
N LYS A 57 18.52 15.71 -17.40
CA LYS A 57 19.14 15.87 -16.07
C LYS A 57 18.27 16.59 -15.01
N GLY A 58 17.93 15.88 -13.94
CA GLY A 58 17.67 16.45 -12.61
C GLY A 58 16.34 17.19 -12.43
N SER A 59 15.33 16.49 -11.91
CA SER A 59 14.44 17.07 -10.90
C SER A 59 13.68 15.97 -10.18
N SER A 60 13.69 16.03 -8.86
CA SER A 60 12.88 15.25 -7.92
C SER A 60 11.43 15.76 -7.93
N GLN A 61 10.79 15.82 -9.10
CA GLN A 61 9.35 16.10 -9.14
C GLN A 61 8.57 14.87 -8.69
N ALA A 62 7.55 15.10 -7.86
CA ALA A 62 6.64 14.07 -7.37
C ALA A 62 6.05 13.32 -8.58
N LYS A 63 6.39 12.04 -8.70
CA LYS A 63 5.77 11.16 -9.70
C LYS A 63 4.31 10.97 -9.32
N ASP A 64 3.41 10.95 -10.31
CA ASP A 64 2.00 10.66 -10.07
C ASP A 64 1.88 9.32 -9.33
N PRO A 65 1.24 9.26 -8.15
CA PRO A 65 1.11 8.03 -7.37
C PRO A 65 0.39 6.91 -8.13
N ARG A 66 -0.37 7.22 -9.18
CA ARG A 66 -1.01 6.23 -10.05
C ARG A 66 -0.03 5.57 -11.01
N ILE A 67 1.12 6.18 -11.29
CA ILE A 67 2.14 5.65 -12.18
C ILE A 67 3.21 4.98 -11.32
N GLY A 68 3.13 3.64 -11.21
CA GLY A 68 4.11 2.84 -10.47
C GLY A 68 5.55 2.98 -11.00
N SER A 69 6.52 2.47 -10.22
CA SER A 69 7.93 2.49 -10.59
C SER A 69 8.21 1.64 -11.83
N LYS A 70 8.46 2.29 -12.97
CA LYS A 70 8.88 1.64 -14.24
C LYS A 70 10.40 1.44 -14.35
N LYS A 71 11.14 1.42 -13.23
CA LYS A 71 12.57 1.14 -13.26
C LYS A 71 12.77 -0.33 -13.65
N PRO A 72 13.52 -0.65 -14.73
CA PRO A 72 13.73 -2.04 -15.12
C PRO A 72 14.49 -2.77 -14.03
N ILE A 73 13.98 -3.95 -13.65
CA ILE A 73 14.61 -4.85 -12.70
C ILE A 73 15.25 -5.98 -13.52
N ALA A 74 16.50 -6.33 -13.20
CA ALA A 74 17.18 -7.43 -13.87
C ALA A 74 16.48 -8.75 -13.50
N LEU A 75 16.09 -9.53 -14.52
CA LEU A 75 15.48 -10.83 -14.32
C LEU A 75 16.57 -11.90 -14.37
N GLY A 76 17.01 -12.33 -13.19
CA GLY A 76 18.02 -13.35 -12.95
C GLY A 76 18.51 -13.32 -11.50
N VAL A 77 19.03 -14.44 -10.99
CA VAL A 77 19.70 -14.48 -9.67
C VAL A 77 21.08 -13.85 -9.84
N ILE A 78 21.11 -12.52 -9.78
CA ILE A 78 22.35 -11.76 -9.73
C ILE A 78 22.28 -10.95 -8.43
N GLU A 79 23.16 -11.30 -7.49
CA GLU A 79 23.41 -10.52 -6.29
C GLU A 79 23.89 -9.11 -6.70
N VAL A 80 22.96 -8.17 -6.80
CA VAL A 80 23.29 -6.77 -6.98
C VAL A 80 23.72 -6.22 -5.61
N GLN A 81 25.03 -6.15 -5.42
CA GLN A 81 25.70 -5.47 -4.31
C GLN A 81 25.28 -3.98 -4.27
N VAL A 82 24.32 -3.66 -3.40
CA VAL A 82 23.91 -2.29 -3.09
C VAL A 82 24.98 -1.64 -2.21
N LYS A 83 25.64 -0.61 -2.73
CA LYS A 83 26.54 0.27 -1.96
C LYS A 83 25.76 0.94 -0.82
N LYS A 84 26.16 0.66 0.42
CA LYS A 84 25.67 1.28 1.68
C LYS A 84 25.99 2.79 1.68
N PRO A 85 25.20 3.65 2.36
CA PRO A 85 25.47 3.85 3.78
C PRO A 85 24.22 4.16 4.63
N LYS A 86 24.05 3.42 5.73
CA LYS A 86 23.65 3.85 7.09
C LYS A 86 23.21 2.63 7.88
N GLN A 87 23.59 2.61 9.15
CA GLN A 87 23.47 1.51 10.10
C GLN A 87 22.17 0.72 9.94
N HIS A 88 22.29 -0.49 9.37
CA HIS A 88 21.32 -1.53 9.59
C HIS A 88 21.55 -2.08 11.00
N LYS A 89 20.56 -1.89 11.87
CA LYS A 89 20.35 -2.75 13.03
C LYS A 89 20.46 -4.21 12.56
N PRO A 90 21.19 -5.09 13.26
CA PRO A 90 21.23 -6.50 12.87
C PRO A 90 19.79 -7.03 12.87
N LYS A 91 19.28 -7.35 11.68
CA LYS A 91 18.10 -8.20 11.55
C LYS A 91 18.55 -9.59 11.96
N SER A 92 18.30 -9.94 13.21
CA SER A 92 18.25 -11.33 13.61
C SER A 92 17.10 -11.98 12.86
N GLU A 93 17.44 -12.77 11.85
CA GLU A 93 16.56 -13.78 11.25
C GLU A 93 16.30 -14.88 12.28
N LYS A 94 15.54 -14.56 13.32
CA LYS A 94 14.73 -15.59 13.97
C LYS A 94 13.39 -15.57 13.24
N PRO A 95 12.82 -16.73 12.85
CA PRO A 95 11.50 -16.76 12.26
C PRO A 95 10.56 -15.94 13.14
N MET A 96 9.73 -15.11 12.51
CA MET A 96 8.73 -14.29 13.18
C MET A 96 7.69 -15.22 13.82
N LEU A 97 8.04 -15.80 14.98
CA LEU A 97 7.07 -16.39 15.87
C LEU A 97 6.07 -15.27 16.17
N THR A 98 4.80 -15.51 15.88
CA THR A 98 3.76 -14.62 16.37
C THR A 98 3.85 -14.61 17.90
N PRO A 99 3.54 -13.51 18.58
CA PRO A 99 3.56 -13.48 20.05
C PRO A 99 2.78 -14.66 20.67
N GLN A 100 1.72 -15.11 19.98
CA GLN A 100 0.96 -16.31 20.34
C GLN A 100 1.74 -17.62 20.18
N ALA A 101 2.51 -17.80 19.10
CA ALA A 101 3.34 -19.00 18.94
C ALA A 101 4.55 -19.01 19.90
N GLU A 102 5.01 -17.85 20.37
CA GLU A 102 5.99 -17.78 21.46
C GLU A 102 5.36 -18.15 22.81
N LEU A 103 4.13 -17.67 23.07
CA LEU A 103 3.36 -18.03 24.26
C LEU A 103 3.12 -19.55 24.31
N ASP A 104 2.61 -20.14 23.22
CA ASP A 104 2.36 -21.59 23.13
C ASP A 104 3.64 -22.39 23.40
N LEU A 105 4.80 -21.92 22.93
CA LEU A 105 6.07 -22.60 23.18
C LEU A 105 6.51 -22.50 24.64
N LEU A 106 6.27 -21.36 25.29
CA LEU A 106 6.60 -21.15 26.70
C LEU A 106 5.66 -21.93 27.63
N GLU A 107 4.38 -22.03 27.27
CA GLU A 107 3.38 -22.83 27.99
C GLU A 107 3.62 -24.34 27.85
N ASN A 108 4.27 -24.79 26.77
CA ASN A 108 4.63 -26.19 26.55
C ASN A 108 6.12 -26.48 26.82
N ASP A 109 6.83 -25.63 27.57
CA ASP A 109 8.24 -25.86 27.92
C ASP A 109 8.34 -26.91 29.03
N GLU A 110 8.72 -28.15 28.69
CA GLU A 110 8.86 -29.29 29.62
C GLU A 110 9.70 -28.96 30.87
N ARG A 111 10.68 -28.05 30.74
CA ARG A 111 11.51 -27.65 31.88
C ARG A 111 10.75 -26.76 32.84
N LEU A 112 9.91 -25.85 32.33
CA LEU A 112 9.09 -24.99 33.17
C LEU A 112 8.07 -25.84 33.94
N ASP A 113 7.40 -26.76 33.24
CA ASP A 113 6.43 -27.68 33.83
C ASP A 113 7.05 -28.54 34.93
N ALA A 114 8.22 -29.15 34.68
CA ALA A 114 8.89 -29.98 35.69
C ALA A 114 9.32 -29.18 36.93
N LEU A 115 9.71 -27.91 36.76
CA LEU A 115 10.07 -27.04 37.89
C LEU A 115 8.81 -26.62 38.69
N LEU A 116 7.67 -26.43 38.02
CA LEU A 116 6.41 -26.12 38.67
C LEU A 116 5.87 -27.35 39.44
N GLU A 117 5.88 -28.54 38.83
CA GLU A 117 5.48 -29.79 39.50
C GLU A 117 6.31 -30.04 40.76
N ARG A 118 7.63 -29.83 40.67
CA ARG A 118 8.53 -29.94 41.82
C ARG A 118 8.20 -28.95 42.94
N LEU A 119 7.78 -27.74 42.58
CA LEU A 119 7.36 -26.71 43.52
C LEU A 119 6.00 -27.05 44.15
N GLU A 120 5.09 -27.68 43.39
CA GLU A 120 3.81 -28.23 43.89
C GLU A 120 4.02 -29.42 44.83
N GLU A 121 5.01 -30.27 44.55
CA GLU A 121 5.43 -31.39 45.42
C GLU A 121 6.11 -30.89 46.73
N GLY A 122 6.38 -29.58 46.81
CA GLY A 122 6.90 -28.92 48.01
C GLY A 122 8.43 -28.95 48.12
N GLU A 123 9.12 -29.30 47.03
CA GLU A 123 10.58 -29.22 46.99
C GLU A 123 11.04 -27.78 46.74
N THR A 124 12.08 -27.36 47.45
CA THR A 124 12.62 -26.00 47.32
C THR A 124 13.55 -25.91 46.10
N LEU A 125 13.18 -25.09 45.12
CA LEU A 125 14.01 -24.75 43.97
C LEU A 125 15.27 -23.97 44.39
N ASN A 126 16.35 -24.13 43.62
CA ASN A 126 17.54 -23.30 43.82
C ASN A 126 17.24 -21.83 43.44
N ALA A 127 18.00 -20.87 43.97
CA ALA A 127 17.81 -19.45 43.68
C ALA A 127 17.89 -19.14 42.18
N GLU A 128 18.75 -19.84 41.44
CA GLU A 128 18.87 -19.71 39.98
C GLU A 128 17.63 -20.25 39.24
N GLU A 129 17.07 -21.36 39.70
CA GLU A 129 15.88 -21.98 39.12
C GLU A 129 14.65 -21.12 39.40
N GLN A 130 14.50 -20.61 40.62
CA GLN A 130 13.41 -19.71 40.99
C GLN A 130 13.47 -18.41 40.19
N ALA A 131 14.66 -17.81 40.04
CA ALA A 131 14.84 -16.60 39.23
C ALA A 131 14.49 -16.85 37.75
N TRP A 132 14.83 -18.04 37.23
CA TRP A 132 14.48 -18.43 35.88
C TRP A 132 12.98 -18.63 35.69
N VAL A 133 12.31 -19.33 36.61
CA VAL A 133 10.85 -19.52 36.59
C VAL A 133 10.14 -18.17 36.62
N ASN A 134 10.52 -17.29 37.54
CA ASN A 134 9.93 -15.94 37.64
C ASN A 134 10.12 -15.15 36.33
N ALA A 135 11.33 -15.14 35.75
CA ALA A 135 11.59 -14.45 34.49
C ALA A 135 10.80 -15.03 33.30
N LYS A 136 10.46 -16.32 33.34
CA LYS A 136 9.62 -16.98 32.33
C LYS A 136 8.16 -16.60 32.49
N LEU A 137 7.64 -16.59 33.72
CA LEU A 137 6.29 -16.11 34.03
C LEU A 137 6.11 -14.64 33.63
N ASP A 138 7.07 -13.77 33.96
CA ASP A 138 7.05 -12.36 33.55
C ASP A 138 6.98 -12.19 32.01
N ARG A 139 7.63 -13.10 31.26
CA ARG A 139 7.60 -13.08 29.79
C ARG A 139 6.24 -13.56 29.26
N ILE A 140 5.64 -14.57 29.87
CA ILE A 140 4.30 -15.06 29.55
C ILE A 140 3.29 -13.93 29.78
N ASP A 141 3.34 -13.24 30.92
CA ASP A 141 2.47 -12.10 31.24
C ASP A 141 2.61 -10.98 30.21
N ALA A 142 3.84 -10.63 29.84
CA ALA A 142 4.09 -9.61 28.81
C ALA A 142 3.54 -10.01 27.43
N LEU A 143 3.62 -11.30 27.06
CA LEU A 143 3.08 -11.82 25.80
C LEU A 143 1.54 -11.84 25.81
N MET A 144 0.92 -12.18 26.95
CA MET A 144 -0.54 -12.10 27.12
C MET A 144 -1.04 -10.65 26.97
N ALA A 145 -0.34 -9.69 27.58
CA ALA A 145 -0.65 -8.27 27.44
C ALA A 145 -0.47 -7.77 26.00
N GLU A 146 0.59 -8.20 25.29
CA GLU A 146 0.82 -7.86 23.88
C GLU A 146 -0.28 -8.40 22.96
N LEU A 147 -0.83 -9.58 23.28
CA LEU A 147 -1.95 -10.20 22.56
C LEU A 147 -3.31 -9.58 22.89
N GLY A 148 -3.39 -8.70 23.89
CA GLY A 148 -4.64 -8.06 24.30
C GLY A 148 -5.61 -9.02 25.02
N ILE A 149 -5.10 -10.14 25.56
CA ILE A 149 -5.81 -10.99 26.53
C ILE A 149 -5.49 -10.49 27.94
N ALA A 150 -5.25 -9.19 28.10
CA ALA A 150 -5.00 -8.63 29.41
C ALA A 150 -6.25 -8.92 30.27
N TYR A 151 -6.07 -9.74 31.31
CA TYR A 151 -7.02 -9.81 32.42
C TYR A 151 -6.92 -8.49 33.21
N ASP A 152 -7.24 -7.36 32.57
CA ASP A 152 -7.64 -6.18 33.33
C ASP A 152 -9.02 -6.54 33.91
N ASP A 153 -9.05 -6.78 35.21
CA ASP A 153 -10.26 -6.95 36.06
C ASP A 153 -11.24 -5.75 35.93
N ASP A 154 -10.84 -4.72 35.17
CA ASP A 154 -11.60 -3.51 34.87
C ASP A 154 -12.41 -3.58 33.55
N GLU A 155 -12.28 -4.63 32.73
CA GLU A 155 -13.06 -4.78 31.47
C GLU A 155 -14.45 -5.43 31.68
N ASP A 156 -14.80 -5.74 32.92
CA ASP A 156 -16.03 -6.43 33.31
C ASP A 156 -17.27 -5.49 33.34
N GLU A 157 -17.07 -4.17 33.21
CA GLU A 157 -18.16 -3.18 33.23
C GLU A 157 -18.59 -2.72 31.82
N GLU A 158 -17.71 -2.74 30.81
CA GLU A 158 -18.06 -2.40 29.42
C GLU A 158 -18.62 -3.58 28.60
N GLU A 159 -18.26 -4.83 28.91
CA GLU A 159 -18.85 -5.99 28.22
C GLU A 159 -20.31 -6.24 28.61
N LYS A 160 -20.74 -5.85 29.82
CA LYS A 160 -22.14 -5.99 30.25
C LYS A 160 -23.09 -5.13 29.41
N GLU A 161 -22.73 -3.88 29.06
CA GLU A 161 -23.56 -3.04 28.20
C GLU A 161 -23.65 -3.56 26.76
N LYS A 162 -22.55 -4.09 26.20
CA LYS A 162 -22.52 -4.66 24.84
C LYS A 162 -23.27 -6.00 24.76
N GLY A 163 -23.19 -6.82 25.82
CA GLY A 163 -23.94 -8.07 25.96
C GLY A 163 -25.45 -7.85 26.01
N ASP A 164 -25.89 -6.80 26.72
CA ASP A 164 -27.30 -6.44 26.83
C ASP A 164 -27.89 -5.92 25.50
N ASP A 165 -27.13 -5.14 24.71
CA ASP A 165 -27.58 -4.68 23.39
C ASP A 165 -27.62 -5.83 22.37
N LEU A 166 -26.65 -6.76 22.43
CA LEU A 166 -26.66 -7.97 21.61
C LEU A 166 -27.83 -8.91 21.97
N MET A 167 -28.11 -9.09 23.26
CA MET A 167 -29.25 -9.88 23.75
C MET A 167 -30.59 -9.23 23.41
N ARG A 168 -30.66 -7.90 23.41
CA ARG A 168 -31.84 -7.15 22.98
C ARG A 168 -32.09 -7.27 21.48
N LEU A 169 -31.03 -7.22 20.65
CA LEU A 169 -31.11 -7.45 19.20
C LEU A 169 -31.54 -8.89 18.88
N LEU A 170 -31.03 -9.87 19.65
CA LEU A 170 -31.32 -11.29 19.47
C LEU A 170 -32.73 -11.68 19.95
N LYS A 171 -33.26 -11.01 20.98
CA LYS A 171 -34.58 -11.31 21.53
C LYS A 171 -35.74 -10.77 20.68
N GLY A 172 -35.45 -9.97 19.64
CA GLY A 172 -36.43 -9.59 18.63
C GLY A 172 -37.41 -8.53 19.11
N THR A 173 -37.52 -7.49 18.30
CA THR A 173 -38.65 -6.56 18.32
C THR A 173 -39.90 -7.32 17.87
N ASP A 174 -40.81 -7.60 18.79
CA ASP A 174 -42.23 -7.90 18.47
C ASP A 174 -42.91 -6.69 17.80
#